data_AF-A0A930MHM1-F1
#
_entry.id   AF-A0A930MHM1-F1
#
_cell.length_a   1.000
_cell.length_b   1.000
_cell.length_c   1.000
_cell.angle_alpha   90.00
_cell.angle_beta   90.00
_cell.angle_gamma   90.00
#
_symmetry.space_group_name_H-M   'P 1'
#
loop_
_entity.id
_entity.type
_entity.pdbx_description
1 polymer ?
#
loop_
_entity_poly.entity_id
_entity_poly.type
_entity_poly.pdbx_seq_one_letter_code
_entity_poly.pdbx_strand_id
1 'polypeptide(L)'
;MELTARMRTILSLLLAASGYVTAEHIAAELGVSARTVTREMHGIETALEPYGVMLLRRTGAGFMLSGDAAALGHLRTELSLADVHSTLTPDQRRSILITRLLMADEPLKLFALAHLLHVTDSTVSHDLDRLQPWLAAQQITLVRRPGLGVYVEGAERDIRRALVRIIHDYVDEKELLALIGDDAAEEGPAYAADRALLGLVDPAQIRRIDDAVAAETQDRNIPDSARVGLVVHLALAVRRLQQGDTIAMDAGTLEELRQTEEFSVAETIAARMGEVFSISIPAAEIGYITMHLLGARGMTLPSEGGRVDNFRLVQIAQSIMRRASEKSGAPLMRSRTLLTGLVNHLAPALHRLKLHMDIRNPLLAQMEEEHPELMEIARHAIPMMEEEAGMPVPDDEVAYIAIHIGAALTEAGGDRPAARVLVACPTGLGTSRL
;
A
#
# COMPACT_ATOMS: atom_id res chain seq x y z
N MET A 1 31.59 -7.91 -27.50
CA MET A 1 30.25 -8.54 -27.40
C MET A 1 29.38 -7.61 -26.58
N GLU A 2 28.14 -7.34 -26.97
CA GLU A 2 27.23 -6.52 -26.16
C GLU A 2 26.80 -7.27 -24.89
N LEU A 3 26.77 -6.57 -23.76
CA LEU A 3 26.29 -7.11 -22.49
C LEU A 3 24.78 -7.31 -22.56
N THR A 4 24.34 -8.57 -22.50
CA THR A 4 22.91 -8.89 -22.39
C THR A 4 22.35 -8.43 -21.05
N ALA A 5 21.03 -8.25 -20.97
CA ALA A 5 20.36 -7.82 -19.75
C ALA A 5 20.71 -8.70 -18.54
N ARG A 6 20.71 -10.03 -18.72
CA ARG A 6 21.08 -10.99 -17.67
C ARG A 6 22.55 -10.89 -17.27
N MET A 7 23.46 -10.68 -18.22
CA MET A 7 24.88 -10.50 -17.92
C MET A 7 25.12 -9.24 -17.08
N ARG A 8 24.37 -8.16 -17.34
CA ARG A 8 24.41 -6.92 -16.55
C ARG A 8 23.96 -7.17 -15.12
N THR A 9 22.83 -7.85 -14.90
CA THR A 9 22.36 -8.17 -13.55
C THR A 9 23.37 -9.01 -12.77
N ILE A 10 23.98 -10.01 -13.42
CA ILE A 10 25.05 -10.82 -12.82
C ILE A 10 26.24 -9.93 -12.42
N LEU A 11 26.68 -9.03 -13.30
CA LEU A 11 27.79 -8.13 -13.02
C LEU A 11 27.48 -7.16 -11.88
N SER A 12 26.26 -6.61 -11.81
CA SER A 12 25.84 -5.74 -10.71
C SER A 12 25.86 -6.45 -9.36
N LEU A 13 25.37 -7.70 -9.30
CA LEU A 13 25.45 -8.54 -8.09
C LEU A 13 26.90 -8.77 -7.66
N LEU A 14 27.78 -9.07 -8.61
CA LEU A 14 29.20 -9.31 -8.32
C LEU A 14 29.96 -8.03 -7.92
N LEU A 15 29.56 -6.85 -8.42
CA LEU A 15 30.12 -5.55 -8.03
C LEU A 15 29.66 -5.08 -6.64
N ALA A 16 28.44 -5.47 -6.24
CA ALA A 16 27.90 -5.16 -4.92
C ALA A 16 28.50 -6.05 -3.81
N ALA A 17 28.96 -7.25 -4.17
CA ALA A 17 29.55 -8.19 -3.22
C ALA A 17 31.00 -7.82 -2.87
N SER A 18 31.34 -7.93 -1.59
CA SER A 18 32.73 -7.78 -1.09
C SER A 18 33.59 -9.03 -1.24
N GLY A 19 33.06 -10.08 -1.88
CA GLY A 19 33.70 -11.39 -1.99
C GLY A 19 33.07 -12.29 -3.04
N TYR A 20 33.37 -13.59 -2.97
CA TYR A 20 32.84 -14.59 -3.90
C TYR A 20 31.34 -14.83 -3.69
N VAL A 21 30.60 -14.94 -4.80
CA VAL A 21 29.17 -15.21 -4.83
C VAL A 21 28.90 -16.55 -5.55
N THR A 22 28.14 -17.45 -4.91
CA THR A 22 27.87 -18.79 -5.46
C THR A 22 26.95 -18.76 -6.68
N ALA A 23 27.06 -19.77 -7.53
CA ALA A 23 26.19 -19.90 -8.71
C ALA A 23 24.72 -20.07 -8.30
N GLU A 24 24.48 -20.76 -7.18
CA GLU A 24 23.17 -21.00 -6.61
C GLU A 24 22.51 -19.72 -6.10
N HIS A 25 23.28 -18.82 -5.46
CA HIS A 25 22.76 -17.54 -5.00
C HIS A 25 22.39 -16.64 -6.20
N ILE A 26 23.30 -16.52 -7.18
CA ILE A 26 23.03 -15.76 -8.41
C ILE A 26 21.82 -16.35 -9.15
N ALA A 27 21.66 -17.67 -9.16
CA ALA A 27 20.53 -18.34 -9.79
C ALA A 27 19.20 -18.06 -9.08
N ALA A 28 19.19 -18.02 -7.75
CA ALA A 28 18.02 -17.69 -6.94
C ALA A 28 17.54 -16.25 -7.22
N GLU A 29 18.46 -15.28 -7.19
CA GLU A 29 18.16 -13.87 -7.49
C GLU A 29 17.60 -13.66 -8.92
N LEU A 30 18.09 -14.44 -9.88
CA LEU A 30 17.69 -14.34 -11.28
C LEU A 30 16.50 -15.23 -11.67
N GLY A 31 16.04 -16.10 -10.78
CA GLY A 31 14.98 -17.09 -11.08
C GLY A 31 15.35 -18.07 -12.20
N VAL A 32 16.64 -18.42 -12.36
CA VAL A 32 17.13 -19.37 -13.37
C VAL A 32 17.86 -20.54 -12.73
N SER A 33 18.29 -21.54 -13.52
CA SER A 33 19.11 -22.64 -12.98
C SER A 33 20.58 -22.22 -12.81
N ALA A 34 21.28 -22.78 -11.81
CA ALA A 34 22.72 -22.58 -11.62
C ALA A 34 23.53 -22.92 -12.88
N ARG A 35 23.09 -23.92 -13.66
CA ARG A 35 23.67 -24.27 -14.97
C ARG A 35 23.57 -23.12 -15.99
N THR A 36 22.48 -22.35 -15.96
CA THR A 36 22.32 -21.17 -16.81
C THR A 36 23.32 -20.09 -16.41
N VAL A 37 23.47 -19.83 -15.11
CA VAL A 37 24.46 -18.88 -14.58
C VAL A 37 25.87 -19.24 -15.04
N THR A 38 26.30 -20.49 -14.88
CA THR A 38 27.63 -20.94 -15.31
C THR A 38 27.85 -20.73 -16.81
N ARG A 39 26.82 -20.90 -17.65
CA ARG A 39 26.91 -20.65 -19.09
C ARG A 39 27.11 -19.17 -19.41
N GLU A 40 26.38 -18.28 -18.72
CA GLU A 40 26.53 -16.83 -18.88
C GLU A 40 27.92 -16.35 -18.47
N MET A 41 28.55 -16.98 -17.47
CA MET A 41 29.90 -16.61 -17.00
C MET A 41 30.96 -16.67 -18.09
N HIS A 42 30.81 -17.53 -19.10
CA HIS A 42 31.72 -17.57 -20.23
C HIS A 42 31.58 -16.33 -21.11
N GLY A 43 30.35 -15.90 -21.37
CA GLY A 43 30.10 -14.67 -22.12
C GLY A 43 30.49 -13.41 -21.34
N ILE A 44 30.30 -13.40 -20.02
CA ILE A 44 30.72 -12.31 -19.14
C ILE A 44 32.24 -12.14 -19.15
N GLU A 45 32.99 -13.25 -19.08
CA GLU A 45 34.45 -13.23 -19.11
C GLU A 45 34.98 -12.52 -20.37
N THR A 46 34.43 -12.82 -21.55
CA THR A 46 34.77 -12.13 -22.80
C THR A 46 34.28 -10.68 -22.84
N ALA A 47 33.12 -10.39 -22.24
CA ALA A 47 32.56 -9.04 -22.21
C ALA A 47 33.32 -8.08 -21.29
N LEU A 48 34.09 -8.60 -20.32
CA LEU A 48 34.87 -7.80 -19.37
C LEU A 48 36.26 -7.39 -19.90
N GLU A 49 36.76 -8.03 -20.97
CA GLU A 49 38.07 -7.73 -21.56
C GLU A 49 38.29 -6.22 -21.86
N PRO A 50 37.32 -5.48 -22.45
CA PRO A 50 37.50 -4.06 -22.74
C PRO A 50 37.58 -3.17 -21.49
N TYR A 51 37.10 -3.67 -20.35
CA TYR A 51 37.05 -2.94 -19.08
C TYR A 51 38.28 -3.18 -18.20
N GLY A 52 39.17 -4.09 -18.60
CA GLY A 52 40.32 -4.48 -17.78
C GLY A 52 39.94 -5.17 -16.46
N VAL A 53 38.73 -5.74 -16.39
CA VAL A 53 38.22 -6.46 -15.22
C VAL A 53 38.30 -7.97 -15.47
N MET A 54 38.75 -8.72 -14.48
CA MET A 54 38.85 -10.18 -14.52
C MET A 54 37.75 -10.84 -13.70
N LEU A 55 37.18 -11.92 -14.24
CA LEU A 55 36.26 -12.78 -13.53
C LEU A 55 37.04 -13.93 -12.86
N LEU A 56 37.11 -13.91 -11.52
CA LEU A 56 37.72 -14.98 -10.74
C LEU A 56 36.70 -16.07 -10.43
N ARG A 57 37.13 -17.33 -10.53
CA ARG A 57 36.31 -18.53 -10.26
C ARG A 57 36.97 -19.37 -9.18
N ARG A 58 36.22 -19.73 -8.14
CA ARG A 58 36.70 -20.63 -7.07
C ARG A 58 35.65 -21.69 -6.76
N THR A 59 36.01 -22.96 -6.97
CA THR A 59 35.14 -24.11 -6.71
C THR A 59 34.57 -24.06 -5.29
N GLY A 60 33.25 -24.17 -5.16
CA GLY A 60 32.53 -24.10 -3.88
C GLY A 60 32.28 -22.69 -3.33
N ALA A 61 33.07 -21.69 -3.71
CA ALA A 61 32.87 -20.30 -3.30
C ALA A 61 32.16 -19.45 -4.36
N GLY A 62 32.29 -19.80 -5.65
CA GLY A 62 31.61 -19.14 -6.75
C GLY A 62 32.49 -18.17 -7.54
N PHE A 63 31.96 -16.97 -7.81
CA PHE A 63 32.51 -15.97 -8.73
C PHE A 63 32.80 -14.65 -8.05
N MET A 64 33.82 -13.93 -8.50
CA MET A 64 34.17 -12.60 -7.99
C MET A 64 34.80 -11.76 -9.10
N LEU A 65 34.57 -10.45 -9.11
CA LEU A 65 35.27 -9.53 -10.02
C LEU A 65 36.56 -9.03 -9.39
N SER A 66 37.61 -8.91 -10.20
CA SER A 66 38.91 -8.39 -9.79
C SER A 66 39.40 -7.39 -10.82
N GLY A 67 39.78 -6.21 -10.36
CA GLY A 67 40.28 -5.12 -11.19
C GLY A 67 40.76 -3.99 -10.29
N ASP A 68 41.46 -3.01 -10.88
CA ASP A 68 41.77 -1.80 -10.13
C ASP A 68 40.50 -0.96 -9.90
N ALA A 69 40.58 -0.01 -8.94
CA ALA A 69 39.42 0.80 -8.55
C ALA A 69 38.88 1.66 -9.71
N ALA A 70 39.72 2.04 -10.67
CA ALA A 70 39.30 2.79 -11.85
C ALA A 70 38.52 1.89 -12.81
N ALA A 71 39.03 0.72 -13.16
CA ALA A 71 38.37 -0.27 -14.00
C ALA A 71 37.00 -0.71 -13.45
N LEU A 72 36.93 -1.00 -12.15
CA LEU A 72 35.67 -1.33 -11.48
C LEU A 72 34.71 -0.13 -11.44
N GLY A 73 35.23 1.08 -11.23
CA GLY A 73 34.44 2.32 -11.28
C GLY A 73 33.88 2.63 -12.67
N HIS A 74 34.66 2.40 -13.72
CA HIS A 74 34.24 2.55 -15.12
C HIS A 74 33.16 1.52 -15.47
N LEU A 75 33.36 0.24 -15.13
CA LEU A 75 32.33 -0.78 -15.32
C LEU A 75 31.04 -0.44 -14.56
N ARG A 76 31.16 0.07 -13.32
CA ARG A 76 29.99 0.49 -12.54
C ARG A 76 29.26 1.67 -13.16
N THR A 77 29.97 2.62 -13.75
CA THR A 77 29.39 3.78 -14.43
C THR A 77 28.69 3.39 -15.73
N GLU A 78 29.28 2.48 -16.50
CA GLU A 78 28.67 1.94 -17.73
C GLU A 78 27.43 1.07 -17.43
N LEU A 79 27.48 0.30 -16.34
CA LEU A 79 26.29 -0.41 -15.85
C LEU A 79 25.23 0.58 -15.33
N SER A 80 25.62 1.67 -14.65
CA SER A 80 24.66 2.67 -14.14
C SER A 80 24.04 3.54 -15.24
N LEU A 81 24.79 3.88 -16.29
CA LEU A 81 24.28 4.60 -17.46
C LEU A 81 23.33 3.73 -18.29
N ALA A 82 23.52 2.40 -18.26
CA ALA A 82 22.61 1.42 -18.84
C ALA A 82 21.49 0.96 -17.88
N ASP A 83 21.60 1.19 -16.57
CA ASP A 83 20.59 0.88 -15.53
C ASP A 83 19.34 1.75 -15.64
N VAL A 84 19.36 2.81 -16.47
CA VAL A 84 18.12 3.49 -16.89
C VAL A 84 17.18 2.51 -17.62
N HIS A 85 17.69 1.36 -18.11
CA HIS A 85 16.90 0.26 -18.68
C HIS A 85 17.02 -1.03 -17.82
N SER A 86 16.83 -0.89 -16.52
CA SER A 86 16.87 -1.98 -15.52
C SER A 86 16.16 -3.26 -16.00
N THR A 87 16.78 -4.42 -15.83
CA THR A 87 16.07 -5.71 -15.88
C THR A 87 15.08 -5.77 -14.74
N LEU A 88 13.81 -5.51 -15.02
CA LEU A 88 12.74 -5.58 -14.03
C LEU A 88 12.65 -7.00 -13.44
N THR A 89 12.63 -7.10 -12.11
CA THR A 89 12.31 -8.37 -11.44
C THR A 89 10.90 -8.84 -11.84
N PRO A 90 10.56 -10.13 -11.69
CA PRO A 90 9.19 -10.58 -11.93
C PRO A 90 8.14 -9.81 -11.13
N ASP A 91 8.45 -9.38 -9.91
CA ASP A 91 7.54 -8.59 -9.08
C ASP A 91 7.36 -7.17 -9.59
N GLN A 92 8.46 -6.48 -9.92
CA GLN A 92 8.41 -5.14 -10.51
C GLN A 92 7.66 -5.15 -11.84
N ARG A 93 7.94 -6.15 -12.69
CA ARG A 93 7.28 -6.31 -13.98
C ARG A 93 5.78 -6.55 -13.81
N ARG A 94 5.39 -7.40 -12.86
CA ARG A 94 3.98 -7.64 -12.52
C ARG A 94 3.29 -6.39 -11.98
N SER A 95 3.95 -5.63 -11.12
CA SER A 95 3.44 -4.36 -10.59
C SER A 95 3.18 -3.34 -11.71
N ILE A 96 4.12 -3.18 -12.64
CA ILE A 96 3.95 -2.29 -13.79
C ILE A 96 2.81 -2.78 -14.70
N LEU A 97 2.76 -4.08 -15.00
CA LEU A 97 1.71 -4.68 -15.84
C LEU A 97 0.32 -4.43 -15.26
N ILE A 98 0.13 -4.72 -13.98
CA ILE A 98 -1.19 -4.60 -13.35
C ILE A 98 -1.60 -3.14 -13.24
N THR A 99 -0.69 -2.25 -12.88
CA THR A 99 -0.92 -0.81 -12.81
C THR A 99 -1.34 -0.26 -14.18
N ARG A 100 -0.68 -0.69 -15.26
CA ARG A 100 -1.05 -0.28 -16.62
C ARG A 100 -2.37 -0.84 -17.08
N LEU A 101 -2.69 -2.10 -16.75
CA LEU A 101 -3.97 -2.69 -17.11
C LEU A 101 -5.15 -2.00 -16.41
N LEU A 102 -5.02 -1.71 -15.12
CA LEU A 102 -6.07 -1.07 -14.32
C LEU A 102 -6.32 0.39 -14.71
N MET A 103 -5.34 1.04 -15.35
CA MET A 103 -5.40 2.45 -15.77
C MET A 103 -5.61 2.64 -17.26
N ALA A 104 -5.71 1.56 -18.04
CA ALA A 104 -5.84 1.64 -19.48
C ALA A 104 -7.30 1.84 -19.90
N ASP A 105 -7.54 2.88 -20.68
CA ASP A 105 -8.85 3.21 -21.26
C ASP A 105 -9.16 2.35 -22.50
N GLU A 106 -8.13 1.69 -23.04
CA GLU A 106 -8.22 0.86 -24.24
C GLU A 106 -7.43 -0.46 -24.08
N PRO A 107 -7.81 -1.52 -24.81
CA PRO A 107 -7.07 -2.78 -24.81
C PRO A 107 -5.60 -2.63 -25.21
N LEU A 108 -4.71 -3.11 -24.34
CA LEU A 108 -3.27 -3.06 -24.54
C LEU A 108 -2.81 -4.22 -25.40
N LYS A 109 -1.92 -3.97 -26.37
CA LYS A 109 -1.32 -5.04 -27.17
C LYS A 109 -0.21 -5.73 -26.38
N LEU A 110 -0.13 -7.06 -26.44
CA LEU A 110 0.94 -7.81 -25.78
C LEU A 110 2.34 -7.35 -26.21
N PHE A 111 2.56 -7.11 -27.51
CA PHE A 111 3.85 -6.65 -28.01
C PHE A 111 4.25 -5.27 -27.44
N ALA A 112 3.27 -4.39 -27.18
CA ALA A 112 3.54 -3.06 -26.63
C ALA A 112 3.96 -3.17 -25.16
N LEU A 113 3.30 -4.05 -24.40
CA LEU A 113 3.69 -4.38 -23.02
C LEU A 113 5.07 -5.06 -22.98
N ALA A 114 5.35 -5.99 -23.89
CA ALA A 114 6.63 -6.67 -23.99
C ALA A 114 7.77 -5.68 -24.30
N HIS A 115 7.54 -4.76 -25.23
CA HIS A 115 8.49 -3.70 -25.55
C HIS A 115 8.74 -2.76 -24.37
N LEU A 116 7.67 -2.32 -23.68
CA LEU A 116 7.78 -1.47 -22.48
C LEU A 116 8.63 -2.10 -21.38
N LEU A 117 8.48 -3.41 -21.19
CA LEU A 117 9.11 -4.15 -20.09
C LEU A 117 10.44 -4.77 -20.51
N HIS A 118 10.87 -4.57 -21.76
CA HIS A 118 12.05 -5.20 -22.36
C HIS A 118 12.09 -6.73 -22.20
N VAL A 119 10.93 -7.39 -22.37
CA VAL A 119 10.80 -8.86 -22.33
C VAL A 119 10.08 -9.39 -23.58
N THR A 120 9.90 -10.71 -23.66
CA THR A 120 9.14 -11.35 -24.75
C THR A 120 7.63 -11.35 -24.48
N ASP A 121 6.81 -11.42 -25.54
CA ASP A 121 5.36 -11.63 -25.44
C ASP A 121 5.00 -12.85 -24.58
N SER A 122 5.79 -13.93 -24.67
CA SER A 122 5.59 -15.12 -23.83
C SER A 122 5.85 -14.87 -22.34
N THR A 123 6.82 -14.00 -22.02
CA THR A 123 7.09 -13.60 -20.63
C THR A 123 5.92 -12.79 -20.09
N VAL A 124 5.43 -11.80 -20.84
CA VAL A 124 4.24 -11.02 -20.47
C VAL A 124 3.04 -11.93 -20.28
N SER A 125 2.79 -12.87 -21.18
CA SER A 125 1.67 -13.81 -21.05
C SER A 125 1.76 -14.64 -19.75
N HIS A 126 2.94 -15.14 -19.41
CA HIS A 126 3.13 -15.88 -18.16
C HIS A 126 2.91 -14.99 -16.93
N ASP A 127 3.37 -13.74 -16.95
CA ASP A 127 3.12 -12.81 -15.83
C ASP A 127 1.63 -12.50 -15.69
N LEU A 128 0.92 -12.32 -16.81
CA LEU A 128 -0.53 -12.14 -16.82
C LEU A 128 -1.27 -13.36 -16.26
N ASP A 129 -0.80 -14.58 -16.53
CA ASP A 129 -1.35 -15.80 -15.92
C ASP A 129 -1.17 -15.80 -14.39
N ARG A 130 -0.04 -15.27 -13.90
CA ARG A 130 0.24 -15.12 -12.46
C ARG A 130 -0.59 -14.02 -11.80
N LEU A 131 -0.97 -12.98 -12.54
CA LEU A 131 -1.78 -11.87 -12.04
C LEU A 131 -3.28 -12.19 -12.01
N GLN A 132 -3.75 -13.12 -12.85
CA GLN A 132 -5.17 -13.43 -12.97
C GLN A 132 -5.84 -13.85 -11.64
N PRO A 133 -5.26 -14.72 -10.78
CA PRO A 133 -5.85 -15.05 -9.49
C PRO A 133 -5.98 -13.85 -8.55
N TRP A 134 -4.99 -12.95 -8.56
CA TRP A 134 -5.01 -11.73 -7.73
C TRP A 134 -6.11 -10.77 -8.19
N LEU A 135 -6.27 -10.58 -9.51
CA LEU A 135 -7.35 -9.76 -10.08
C LEU A 135 -8.73 -10.36 -9.75
N ALA A 136 -8.88 -11.68 -9.87
CA ALA A 136 -10.13 -12.36 -9.56
C ALA A 136 -10.52 -12.23 -8.09
N ALA A 137 -9.56 -12.29 -7.16
CA ALA A 137 -9.80 -12.05 -5.74
C ALA A 137 -10.36 -10.64 -5.46
N GLN A 138 -10.06 -9.68 -6.34
CA GLN A 138 -10.56 -8.31 -6.30
C GLN A 138 -11.86 -8.09 -7.07
N GLN A 139 -12.51 -9.14 -7.59
CA GLN A 139 -13.68 -9.05 -8.49
C GLN A 139 -13.37 -8.39 -9.85
N ILE A 140 -12.12 -8.49 -10.31
CA ILE A 140 -11.67 -7.95 -11.60
C ILE A 140 -11.32 -9.12 -12.53
N THR A 141 -11.85 -9.08 -13.75
CA THR A 141 -11.62 -10.11 -14.77
C THR A 141 -10.56 -9.64 -15.75
N LEU A 142 -9.49 -10.41 -15.93
CA LEU A 142 -8.53 -10.20 -17.01
C LEU A 142 -9.08 -10.79 -18.32
N VAL A 143 -9.31 -9.95 -19.33
CA VAL A 143 -9.83 -10.36 -20.63
C VAL A 143 -8.74 -10.33 -21.68
N ARG A 144 -8.60 -11.44 -22.42
CA ARG A 144 -7.68 -11.57 -23.57
C ARG A 144 -8.49 -11.76 -24.84
N ARG A 145 -8.40 -10.84 -25.79
CA ARG A 145 -9.09 -10.94 -27.08
C ARG A 145 -8.08 -10.96 -28.22
N PRO A 146 -8.00 -12.06 -29.01
CA PRO A 146 -7.15 -12.13 -30.19
C PRO A 146 -7.38 -10.94 -31.13
N GLY A 147 -6.31 -10.33 -31.62
CA GLY A 147 -6.35 -9.15 -32.49
C GLY A 147 -6.67 -7.84 -31.79
N LEU A 148 -7.43 -7.84 -30.69
CA LEU A 148 -7.79 -6.64 -29.92
C LEU A 148 -6.75 -6.31 -28.84
N GLY A 149 -6.31 -7.28 -28.04
CA GLY A 149 -5.34 -7.08 -26.96
C GLY A 149 -5.81 -7.67 -25.63
N VAL A 150 -5.26 -7.12 -24.55
CA VAL A 150 -5.53 -7.47 -23.15
C VAL A 150 -6.04 -6.26 -22.39
N TYR A 151 -7.07 -6.46 -21.58
CA TYR A 151 -7.69 -5.43 -20.76
C TYR A 151 -8.39 -6.07 -19.55
N VAL A 152 -8.90 -5.24 -18.64
CA VAL A 152 -9.62 -5.69 -17.43
C VAL A 152 -11.07 -5.23 -17.45
N GLU A 153 -11.95 -6.03 -16.85
CA GLU A 153 -13.37 -5.72 -16.65
C GLU A 153 -13.70 -5.88 -15.16
N GLY A 154 -14.33 -4.87 -14.55
CA GLY A 154 -14.71 -4.86 -13.14
C GLY A 154 -15.50 -3.59 -12.79
N ALA A 155 -16.11 -3.54 -11.61
CA ALA A 155 -16.73 -2.30 -11.15
C ALA A 155 -15.65 -1.25 -10.85
N GLU A 156 -15.94 0.03 -11.11
CA GLU A 156 -14.96 1.11 -10.90
C GLU A 156 -14.45 1.16 -9.46
N ARG A 157 -15.32 0.88 -8.48
CA ARG A 157 -14.93 0.78 -7.06
C ARG A 157 -13.86 -0.29 -6.83
N ASP A 158 -13.98 -1.43 -7.50
CA ASP A 158 -13.06 -2.56 -7.35
C ASP A 158 -11.72 -2.26 -8.04
N ILE A 159 -11.73 -1.59 -9.20
CA ILE A 159 -10.52 -1.10 -9.88
C ILE A 159 -9.77 -0.10 -8.99
N ARG A 160 -10.47 0.89 -8.44
CA ARG A 160 -9.84 1.87 -7.52
C ARG A 160 -9.27 1.21 -6.28
N ARG A 161 -9.99 0.25 -5.69
CA ARG A 161 -9.49 -0.54 -4.55
C ARG A 161 -8.21 -1.31 -4.91
N ALA A 162 -8.19 -1.97 -6.07
CA ALA A 162 -7.02 -2.71 -6.52
C ALA A 162 -5.79 -1.79 -6.72
N LEU A 163 -5.98 -0.61 -7.29
CA LEU A 163 -4.93 0.40 -7.48
C LEU A 163 -4.37 0.90 -6.15
N VAL A 164 -5.22 1.22 -5.18
CA VAL A 164 -4.79 1.62 -3.82
C VAL A 164 -4.03 0.49 -3.13
N ARG A 165 -4.48 -0.76 -3.29
CA ARG A 165 -3.78 -1.92 -2.74
C ARG A 165 -2.37 -2.08 -3.33
N ILE A 166 -2.21 -1.88 -4.64
CA ILE A 166 -0.90 -1.91 -5.30
C ILE A 166 0.00 -0.81 -4.73
N ILE A 167 -0.52 0.42 -4.58
CA ILE A 167 0.23 1.51 -3.97
C ILE A 167 0.77 1.09 -2.60
N HIS A 168 -0.08 0.55 -1.71
CA HIS A 168 0.35 0.09 -0.39
C HIS A 168 1.26 -1.14 -0.39
N ASP A 169 1.19 -2.00 -1.41
CA ASP A 169 2.05 -3.19 -1.50
C ASP A 169 3.48 -2.84 -1.95
N TYR A 170 3.66 -1.73 -2.68
CA TYR A 170 4.93 -1.36 -3.30
C TYR A 170 5.55 -0.05 -2.78
N VAL A 171 4.82 0.72 -1.97
CA VAL A 171 5.25 2.03 -1.44
C VAL A 171 5.24 2.01 0.08
N ASP A 172 6.36 2.40 0.70
CA ASP A 172 6.49 2.50 2.15
C ASP A 172 5.58 3.62 2.70
N GLU A 173 5.01 3.43 3.89
CA GLU A 173 4.18 4.42 4.58
C GLU A 173 4.90 5.77 4.73
N LYS A 174 6.22 5.78 4.91
CA LYS A 174 7.00 7.02 4.96
C LYS A 174 6.94 7.82 3.65
N GLU A 175 6.87 7.14 2.52
CA GLU A 175 6.76 7.77 1.20
C GLU A 175 5.35 8.29 0.94
N LEU A 176 4.33 7.60 1.48
CA LEU A 176 2.96 8.08 1.45
C LEU A 176 2.77 9.30 2.36
N LEU A 177 3.38 9.30 3.56
CA LEU A 177 3.37 10.46 4.46
C LEU A 177 4.08 11.68 3.86
N ALA A 178 5.09 11.45 3.02
CA ALA A 178 5.74 12.49 2.25
C ALA A 178 4.85 13.20 1.22
N LEU A 179 3.63 12.71 0.95
CA LEU A 179 2.67 13.37 0.06
C LEU A 179 2.09 14.67 0.65
N ILE A 180 2.01 14.77 1.98
CA ILE A 180 1.28 15.84 2.70
C ILE A 180 2.18 16.67 3.63
N GLY A 181 3.49 16.39 3.63
CA GLY A 181 4.46 17.02 4.52
C GLY A 181 5.36 18.03 3.79
N ASP A 182 5.62 19.17 4.43
CA ASP A 182 6.57 20.19 3.94
C ASP A 182 8.04 19.71 3.94
N ASP A 183 8.36 18.67 4.73
CA ASP A 183 9.73 18.19 4.99
C ASP A 183 10.18 16.96 4.15
N ALA A 184 9.50 16.65 3.06
CA ALA A 184 9.73 15.39 2.34
C ALA A 184 10.90 15.41 1.33
N ALA A 185 12.03 14.88 1.81
CA ALA A 185 13.22 14.37 1.10
C ALA A 185 14.18 15.41 0.49
N GLU A 186 15.49 15.11 0.54
CA GLU A 186 16.57 15.87 -0.12
C GLU A 186 16.33 16.09 -1.63
N GLU A 187 15.38 15.35 -2.22
CA GLU A 187 15.00 15.36 -3.65
C GLU A 187 13.61 16.01 -3.93
N GLY A 188 12.89 16.44 -2.89
CA GLY A 188 11.67 17.28 -2.97
C GLY A 188 10.32 16.55 -3.19
N PRO A 189 9.19 17.25 -2.95
CA PRO A 189 7.82 16.67 -2.93
C PRO A 189 7.32 16.19 -4.29
N ALA A 190 7.91 16.67 -5.40
CA ALA A 190 7.56 16.19 -6.73
C ALA A 190 8.04 14.75 -6.98
N TYR A 191 9.23 14.41 -6.49
CA TYR A 191 9.81 13.09 -6.64
C TYR A 191 9.12 12.06 -5.74
N ALA A 192 8.79 12.44 -4.50
CA ALA A 192 8.03 11.60 -3.58
C ALA A 192 6.66 11.21 -4.16
N ALA A 193 5.93 12.16 -4.77
CA ALA A 193 4.59 11.90 -5.27
C ALA A 193 4.55 11.05 -6.56
N ASP A 194 5.54 11.23 -7.44
CA ASP A 194 5.70 10.38 -8.62
C ASP A 194 5.97 8.92 -8.22
N ARG A 195 6.82 8.72 -7.21
CA ARG A 195 7.13 7.38 -6.70
C ARG A 195 5.97 6.77 -5.91
N ALA A 196 5.34 7.57 -5.05
CA ALA A 196 4.29 7.13 -4.13
C ALA A 196 2.98 6.74 -4.84
N LEU A 197 2.66 7.37 -5.96
CA LEU A 197 1.53 6.96 -6.80
C LEU A 197 1.97 6.26 -8.09
N LEU A 198 3.19 5.73 -8.16
CA LEU A 198 3.69 4.93 -9.29
C LEU A 198 3.56 5.64 -10.66
N GLY A 199 3.72 6.95 -10.70
CA GLY A 199 3.57 7.80 -11.88
C GLY A 199 2.13 7.86 -12.43
N LEU A 200 1.14 7.49 -11.62
CA LEU A 200 -0.28 7.49 -11.99
C LEU A 200 -0.89 8.89 -12.00
N VAL A 201 -0.37 9.78 -11.17
CA VAL A 201 -0.89 11.14 -10.97
C VAL A 201 0.27 12.11 -10.92
N ASP A 202 0.11 13.27 -11.56
CA ASP A 202 1.14 14.31 -11.60
C ASP A 202 1.34 14.88 -10.18
N PRO A 203 2.58 15.02 -9.69
CA PRO A 203 2.86 15.60 -8.36
C PRO A 203 2.27 16.99 -8.11
N ALA A 204 2.13 17.81 -9.14
CA ALA A 204 1.48 19.10 -9.04
C ALA A 204 -0.04 18.98 -8.81
N GLN A 205 -0.68 17.92 -9.33
CA GLN A 205 -2.09 17.63 -9.06
C GLN A 205 -2.28 17.15 -7.62
N ILE A 206 -1.38 16.30 -7.12
CA ILE A 206 -1.44 15.77 -5.75
C ILE A 206 -1.37 16.90 -4.72
N ARG A 207 -0.44 17.85 -4.89
CA ARG A 207 -0.35 19.04 -4.02
C ARG A 207 -1.65 19.84 -3.97
N ARG A 208 -2.28 20.08 -5.12
CA ARG A 208 -3.56 20.82 -5.18
C ARG A 208 -4.70 20.07 -4.49
N ILE A 209 -4.67 18.74 -4.51
CA ILE A 209 -5.65 17.90 -3.81
C ILE A 209 -5.41 18.01 -2.30
N ASP A 210 -4.15 17.88 -1.86
CA ASP A 210 -3.80 18.05 -0.44
C ASP A 210 -4.18 19.45 0.07
N ASP A 211 -3.88 20.52 -0.67
CA ASP A 211 -4.30 21.88 -0.31
C ASP A 211 -5.83 21.99 -0.12
N ALA A 212 -6.60 21.39 -1.04
CA ALA A 212 -8.06 21.41 -0.99
C ALA A 212 -8.60 20.63 0.22
N VAL A 213 -7.98 19.49 0.56
CA VAL A 213 -8.33 18.66 1.71
C VAL A 213 -7.91 19.35 3.01
N ALA A 214 -6.68 19.86 3.10
CA ALA A 214 -6.14 20.51 4.28
C ALA A 214 -7.01 21.69 4.70
N ALA A 215 -7.43 22.53 3.75
CA ALA A 215 -8.29 23.67 4.02
C ALA A 215 -9.66 23.30 4.64
N GLU A 216 -10.16 22.08 4.42
CA GLU A 216 -11.42 21.61 4.99
C GLU A 216 -11.26 20.69 6.21
N THR A 217 -10.04 20.22 6.47
CA THR A 217 -9.76 19.21 7.51
C THR A 217 -8.94 19.74 8.69
N GLN A 218 -8.31 20.91 8.58
CA GLN A 218 -7.51 21.54 9.65
C GLN A 218 -8.28 21.70 10.97
N ASP A 219 -9.53 22.16 10.92
CA ASP A 219 -10.35 22.39 12.12
C ASP A 219 -11.02 21.12 12.66
N ARG A 220 -10.86 19.98 11.97
CA ARG A 220 -11.60 18.73 12.23
C ARG A 220 -10.78 17.66 12.95
N ASN A 221 -9.53 17.97 13.32
CA ASN A 221 -8.63 17.07 14.05
C ASN A 221 -8.47 15.69 13.38
N ILE A 222 -8.46 15.66 12.05
CA ILE A 222 -8.21 14.45 11.26
C ILE A 222 -6.72 14.11 11.36
N PRO A 223 -6.34 12.88 11.76
CA PRO A 223 -4.95 12.46 11.83
C PRO A 223 -4.25 12.58 10.46
N ASP A 224 -2.98 12.94 10.45
CA ASP A 224 -2.20 13.08 9.21
C ASP A 224 -2.22 11.80 8.37
N SER A 225 -2.11 10.62 8.98
CA SER A 225 -2.21 9.33 8.27
C SER A 225 -3.56 9.14 7.56
N ALA A 226 -4.65 9.60 8.17
CA ALA A 226 -5.98 9.55 7.60
C ALA A 226 -6.15 10.59 6.47
N ARG A 227 -5.50 11.75 6.59
CA ARG A 227 -5.40 12.76 5.52
C ARG A 227 -4.62 12.22 4.31
N VAL A 228 -3.46 11.56 4.52
CA VAL A 228 -2.70 10.90 3.44
C VAL A 228 -3.60 9.93 2.69
N GLY A 229 -4.27 9.03 3.40
CA GLY A 229 -5.16 8.05 2.78
C GLY A 229 -6.21 8.73 1.92
N LEU A 230 -6.87 9.77 2.44
CA LEU A 230 -7.85 10.55 1.69
C LEU A 230 -7.24 11.19 0.43
N VAL A 231 -6.06 11.80 0.52
CA VAL A 231 -5.36 12.40 -0.64
C VAL A 231 -5.05 11.35 -1.71
N VAL A 232 -4.58 10.16 -1.32
CA VAL A 232 -4.32 9.04 -2.25
C VAL A 232 -5.61 8.63 -2.98
N HIS A 233 -6.72 8.43 -2.24
CA HIS A 233 -8.00 8.06 -2.82
C HIS A 233 -8.56 9.14 -3.76
N LEU A 234 -8.43 10.41 -3.39
CA LEU A 234 -8.87 11.55 -4.22
C LEU A 234 -8.01 11.72 -5.47
N ALA A 235 -6.69 11.57 -5.35
CA ALA A 235 -5.77 11.63 -6.48
C ALA A 235 -6.14 10.57 -7.54
N LEU A 236 -6.44 9.36 -7.09
CA LEU A 236 -6.91 8.30 -7.96
C LEU A 236 -8.29 8.60 -8.56
N ALA A 237 -9.24 9.09 -7.75
CA ALA A 237 -10.57 9.43 -8.22
C ALA A 237 -10.55 10.52 -9.31
N VAL A 238 -9.76 11.58 -9.13
CA VAL A 238 -9.56 12.63 -10.15
C VAL A 238 -9.02 12.04 -11.44
N ARG A 239 -7.99 11.20 -11.33
CA ARG A 239 -7.36 10.58 -12.50
C ARG A 239 -8.36 9.73 -13.29
N ARG A 240 -9.15 8.89 -12.60
CA ARG A 240 -10.20 8.07 -13.22
C ARG A 240 -11.32 8.91 -13.82
N LEU A 241 -11.73 9.99 -13.15
CA LEU A 241 -12.73 10.92 -13.68
C LEU A 241 -12.25 11.64 -14.94
N GLN A 242 -10.97 12.01 -15.03
CA GLN A 242 -10.38 12.57 -16.25
C GLN A 242 -10.38 11.58 -17.42
N GLN A 243 -10.40 10.28 -17.14
CA GLN A 243 -10.55 9.21 -18.14
C GLN A 243 -12.02 8.92 -18.49
N GLY A 244 -12.97 9.55 -17.78
CA GLY A 244 -14.41 9.32 -17.95
C GLY A 244 -14.97 8.18 -17.10
N ASP A 245 -14.15 7.59 -16.22
CA ASP A 245 -14.55 6.47 -15.36
C ASP A 245 -15.12 6.98 -14.02
N THR A 246 -16.41 6.76 -13.82
CA THR A 246 -17.16 7.20 -12.64
C THR A 246 -17.62 6.03 -11.78
N ILE A 247 -17.60 6.22 -10.45
CA ILE A 247 -18.22 5.27 -9.53
C ILE A 247 -19.74 5.29 -9.67
N ALA A 248 -20.34 4.11 -9.60
CA ALA A 248 -21.77 3.93 -9.36
C ALA A 248 -22.02 3.72 -7.86
N MET A 249 -23.06 4.35 -7.34
CA MET A 249 -23.49 4.22 -5.95
C MET A 249 -24.99 3.96 -5.87
N ASP A 250 -25.40 3.11 -4.93
CA ASP A 250 -26.81 2.86 -4.65
C ASP A 250 -27.50 4.15 -4.14
N ALA A 251 -28.74 4.37 -4.58
CA ALA A 251 -29.48 5.58 -4.25
C ALA A 251 -29.84 5.67 -2.76
N GLY A 252 -30.10 4.54 -2.10
CA GLY A 252 -30.38 4.49 -0.66
C GLY A 252 -29.14 4.86 0.14
N THR A 253 -27.99 4.25 -0.17
CA THR A 253 -26.71 4.60 0.47
C THR A 253 -26.35 6.06 0.26
N LEU A 254 -26.52 6.60 -0.95
CA LEU A 254 -26.24 8.01 -1.22
C LEU A 254 -27.14 8.94 -0.40
N GLU A 255 -28.40 8.58 -0.22
CA GLU A 255 -29.35 9.36 0.59
C GLU A 255 -29.00 9.33 2.08
N GLU A 256 -28.56 8.19 2.61
CA GLU A 256 -28.04 8.10 3.98
C GLU A 256 -26.81 8.98 4.17
N LEU A 257 -25.86 8.94 3.22
CA LEU A 257 -24.66 9.76 3.26
C LEU A 257 -25.00 11.26 3.23
N ARG A 258 -25.99 11.70 2.45
CA ARG A 258 -26.43 13.11 2.41
C ARG A 258 -26.87 13.67 3.76
N GLN A 259 -27.28 12.83 4.69
CA GLN A 259 -27.71 13.26 6.03
C GLN A 259 -26.54 13.44 7.01
N THR A 260 -25.31 13.11 6.60
CA THR A 260 -24.11 13.26 7.42
C THR A 260 -23.50 14.65 7.30
N GLU A 261 -22.83 15.12 8.35
CA GLU A 261 -22.09 16.38 8.30
C GLU A 261 -20.93 16.31 7.29
N GLU A 262 -20.32 15.13 7.16
CA GLU A 262 -19.22 14.83 6.25
C GLU A 262 -19.59 15.03 4.77
N PHE A 263 -20.86 14.86 4.40
CA PHE A 263 -21.29 15.07 3.02
C PHE A 263 -21.12 16.52 2.58
N SER A 264 -21.43 17.48 3.46
CA SER A 264 -21.24 18.90 3.17
C SER A 264 -19.75 19.27 2.95
N VAL A 265 -18.86 18.58 3.66
CA VAL A 265 -17.41 18.70 3.49
C VAL A 265 -16.98 18.11 2.16
N ALA A 266 -17.48 16.91 1.84
CA ALA A 266 -17.23 16.25 0.57
C ALA A 266 -17.71 17.10 -0.62
N GLU A 267 -18.85 17.77 -0.52
CA GLU A 267 -19.33 18.70 -1.55
C GLU A 267 -18.38 19.87 -1.75
N THR A 268 -17.85 20.43 -0.67
CA THR A 268 -16.90 21.56 -0.74
C THR A 268 -15.57 21.13 -1.37
N ILE A 269 -15.04 19.98 -0.95
CA ILE A 269 -13.85 19.37 -1.54
C ILE A 269 -14.09 19.09 -3.04
N ALA A 270 -15.22 18.48 -3.38
CA ALA A 270 -15.58 18.16 -4.76
C ALA A 270 -15.72 19.42 -5.64
N ALA A 271 -16.34 20.49 -5.13
CA ALA A 271 -16.47 21.75 -5.85
C ALA A 271 -15.09 22.34 -6.20
N ARG A 272 -14.18 22.40 -5.21
CA ARG A 272 -12.81 22.88 -5.43
C ARG A 272 -12.06 22.01 -6.44
N MET A 273 -12.17 20.69 -6.32
CA MET A 273 -11.54 19.77 -7.26
C MET A 273 -12.10 19.93 -8.68
N GLY A 274 -13.41 20.11 -8.81
CA GLY A 274 -14.07 20.36 -10.09
C GLY A 274 -13.56 21.62 -10.77
N GLU A 275 -13.35 22.70 -10.01
CA GLU A 275 -12.73 23.94 -10.50
C GLU A 275 -11.26 23.74 -10.88
N VAL A 276 -10.46 23.18 -9.98
CA VAL A 276 -9.00 23.01 -10.14
C VAL A 276 -8.65 22.12 -11.33
N PHE A 277 -9.42 21.05 -11.56
CA PHE A 277 -9.17 20.08 -12.62
C PHE A 277 -10.08 20.25 -13.83
N SER A 278 -11.01 21.22 -13.79
CA SER A 278 -12.01 21.45 -14.86
C SER A 278 -12.81 20.19 -15.20
N ILE A 279 -13.22 19.44 -14.17
CA ILE A 279 -14.00 18.21 -14.29
C ILE A 279 -15.38 18.36 -13.64
N SER A 280 -16.37 17.66 -14.17
CA SER A 280 -17.67 17.50 -13.49
C SER A 280 -17.56 16.35 -12.50
N ILE A 281 -17.94 16.56 -11.25
CA ILE A 281 -17.93 15.53 -10.21
C ILE A 281 -19.37 15.07 -9.92
N PRO A 282 -19.76 13.84 -10.32
CA PRO A 282 -21.09 13.30 -10.05
C PRO A 282 -21.38 13.13 -8.54
N ALA A 283 -22.66 13.10 -8.17
CA ALA A 283 -23.06 12.90 -6.77
C ALA A 283 -22.56 11.58 -6.16
N ALA A 284 -22.41 10.53 -6.97
CA ALA A 284 -21.84 9.25 -6.53
C ALA A 284 -20.36 9.40 -6.11
N GLU A 285 -19.60 10.30 -6.74
CA GLU A 285 -18.23 10.61 -6.34
C GLU A 285 -18.21 11.41 -5.04
N ILE A 286 -19.13 12.36 -4.86
CA ILE A 286 -19.28 13.08 -3.57
C ILE A 286 -19.59 12.08 -2.45
N GLY A 287 -20.48 11.12 -2.71
CA GLY A 287 -20.72 10.00 -1.81
C GLY A 287 -19.43 9.22 -1.50
N TYR A 288 -18.64 8.87 -2.53
CA TYR A 288 -17.36 8.18 -2.35
C TYR A 288 -16.39 8.95 -1.44
N ILE A 289 -16.25 10.27 -1.64
CA ILE A 289 -15.43 11.14 -0.78
C ILE A 289 -15.97 11.13 0.66
N THR A 290 -17.29 11.22 0.83
CA THR A 290 -17.96 11.18 2.14
C THR A 290 -17.63 9.90 2.91
N MET A 291 -17.65 8.74 2.25
CA MET A 291 -17.28 7.47 2.89
C MET A 291 -15.84 7.49 3.43
N HIS A 292 -14.90 8.07 2.68
CA HIS A 292 -13.50 8.17 3.12
C HIS A 292 -13.34 9.13 4.30
N LEU A 293 -14.06 10.25 4.30
CA LEU A 293 -14.09 11.17 5.43
C LEU A 293 -14.63 10.50 6.70
N LEU A 294 -15.74 9.76 6.59
CA LEU A 294 -16.31 8.99 7.69
C LEU A 294 -15.35 7.91 8.22
N GLY A 295 -14.66 7.21 7.32
CA GLY A 295 -13.68 6.16 7.66
C GLY A 295 -12.34 6.69 8.19
N ALA A 296 -12.02 7.96 7.93
CA ALA A 296 -10.79 8.66 8.33
C ALA A 296 -10.94 9.40 9.67
N ARG A 297 -12.17 9.63 10.13
CA ARG A 297 -12.42 10.44 11.33
C ARG A 297 -12.01 9.70 12.60
N GLY A 298 -10.99 10.23 13.28
CA GLY A 298 -10.81 9.98 14.71
C GLY A 298 -11.90 10.74 15.48
N MET A 299 -12.67 10.05 16.33
CA MET A 299 -13.73 10.72 17.09
C MET A 299 -13.14 11.71 18.11
N THR A 300 -13.32 13.01 17.89
CA THR A 300 -13.49 13.97 18.98
C THR A 300 -14.98 13.97 19.32
N LEU A 301 -15.33 13.51 20.53
CA LEU A 301 -16.72 13.44 21.00
C LEU A 301 -17.41 14.81 20.84
N PRO A 302 -18.40 14.99 19.96
CA PRO A 302 -19.18 16.22 19.91
C PRO A 302 -20.26 16.17 21.00
N SER A 303 -20.45 17.30 21.68
CA SER A 303 -21.53 17.51 22.62
C SER A 303 -22.87 17.58 21.87
N GLU A 304 -23.83 16.76 22.30
CA GLU A 304 -25.29 16.90 22.11
C GLU A 304 -26.01 16.16 20.95
N GLY A 305 -25.39 15.87 19.80
CA GLY A 305 -26.09 15.22 18.66
C GLY A 305 -26.06 13.67 18.59
N GLY A 306 -24.99 13.03 19.08
CA GLY A 306 -24.67 11.60 18.81
C GLY A 306 -24.93 10.60 19.95
N ARG A 307 -25.91 10.87 20.84
CA ARG A 307 -26.07 10.09 22.09
C ARG A 307 -26.44 8.61 21.89
N VAL A 308 -27.17 8.27 20.82
CA VAL A 308 -27.66 6.89 20.59
C VAL A 308 -26.57 5.99 19.98
N ASP A 309 -25.85 6.49 18.97
CA ASP A 309 -24.75 5.74 18.34
C ASP A 309 -23.60 5.52 19.32
N ASN A 310 -23.28 6.52 20.13
CA ASN A 310 -22.22 6.40 21.13
C ASN A 310 -22.57 5.35 22.21
N PHE A 311 -23.85 5.19 22.56
CA PHE A 311 -24.28 4.14 23.48
C PHE A 311 -24.07 2.75 22.88
N ARG A 312 -24.44 2.56 21.60
CA ARG A 312 -24.25 1.28 20.90
C ARG A 312 -22.77 0.91 20.76
N LEU A 313 -21.92 1.87 20.40
CA LEU A 313 -20.46 1.69 20.33
C LEU A 313 -19.87 1.27 21.69
N VAL A 314 -20.30 1.93 22.78
CA VAL A 314 -19.88 1.56 24.13
C VAL A 314 -20.33 0.14 24.49
N GLN A 315 -21.53 -0.28 24.09
CA GLN A 315 -21.99 -1.67 24.30
C GLN A 315 -21.10 -2.69 23.57
N ILE A 316 -20.74 -2.41 22.32
CA ILE A 316 -19.86 -3.26 21.51
C ILE A 316 -18.47 -3.33 22.16
N ALA A 317 -17.89 -2.19 22.52
CA ALA A 317 -16.59 -2.12 23.19
C ALA A 317 -16.58 -2.89 24.52
N GLN A 318 -17.62 -2.72 25.36
CA GLN A 318 -17.76 -3.47 26.61
C GLN A 318 -17.94 -4.97 26.37
N SER A 319 -18.63 -5.37 25.30
CA SER A 319 -18.75 -6.76 24.90
C SER A 319 -17.39 -7.36 24.53
N ILE A 320 -16.61 -6.64 23.72
CA ILE A 320 -15.24 -7.03 23.35
C ILE A 320 -14.39 -7.19 24.61
N MET A 321 -14.36 -6.18 25.49
CA MET A 321 -13.59 -6.22 26.74
C MET A 321 -13.97 -7.40 27.63
N ARG A 322 -15.27 -7.70 27.78
CA ARG A 322 -15.76 -8.81 28.60
C ARG A 322 -15.28 -10.15 28.05
N ARG A 323 -15.47 -10.40 26.75
CA ARG A 323 -15.08 -11.66 26.12
C ARG A 323 -13.56 -11.84 26.05
N ALA A 324 -12.84 -10.75 25.81
CA ALA A 324 -11.38 -10.75 25.89
C ALA A 324 -10.90 -11.05 27.33
N SER A 325 -11.55 -10.49 28.35
CA SER A 325 -11.29 -10.82 29.76
C SER A 325 -11.53 -12.30 30.08
N GLU A 326 -12.65 -12.86 29.62
CA GLU A 326 -13.00 -14.27 29.81
C GLU A 326 -11.97 -15.20 29.16
N LYS A 327 -11.51 -14.88 27.95
CA LYS A 327 -10.56 -15.69 27.20
C LYS A 327 -9.12 -15.58 27.72
N SER A 328 -8.69 -14.38 28.13
CA SER A 328 -7.32 -14.10 28.59
C SER A 328 -7.10 -14.32 30.09
N GLY A 329 -8.17 -14.28 30.91
CA GLY A 329 -8.10 -14.28 32.37
C GLY A 329 -7.68 -12.92 32.97
N ALA A 330 -7.38 -11.91 32.16
CA ALA A 330 -6.97 -10.59 32.65
C ALA A 330 -8.16 -9.67 32.99
N PRO A 331 -8.02 -8.75 33.97
CA PRO A 331 -9.11 -7.87 34.42
C PRO A 331 -9.32 -6.64 33.50
N LEU A 332 -9.46 -6.86 32.18
CA LEU A 332 -9.60 -5.83 31.15
C LEU A 332 -10.81 -4.90 31.34
N MET A 333 -11.88 -5.39 31.97
CA MET A 333 -13.09 -4.59 32.27
C MET A 333 -12.84 -3.31 33.09
N ARG A 334 -11.69 -3.21 33.79
CA ARG A 334 -11.31 -2.03 34.56
C ARG A 334 -10.49 -1.01 33.75
N SER A 335 -10.05 -1.37 32.55
CA SER A 335 -9.21 -0.52 31.73
C SER A 335 -10.04 0.54 31.02
N ARG A 336 -9.97 1.79 31.52
CA ARG A 336 -10.58 2.95 30.86
C ARG A 336 -9.88 3.31 29.56
N THR A 337 -8.56 3.08 29.49
CA THR A 337 -7.74 3.28 28.29
C THR A 337 -8.20 2.36 27.16
N LEU A 338 -8.40 1.07 27.45
CA LEU A 338 -8.95 0.11 26.49
C LEU A 338 -10.35 0.49 26.03
N LEU A 339 -11.27 0.83 26.94
CA LEU A 339 -12.64 1.21 26.58
C LEU A 339 -12.65 2.41 25.62
N THR A 340 -11.88 3.45 25.96
CA THR A 340 -11.81 4.67 25.16
C THR A 340 -11.17 4.40 23.80
N GLY A 341 -10.07 3.62 23.77
CA GLY A 341 -9.41 3.22 22.54
C GLY A 341 -10.33 2.43 21.61
N LEU A 342 -11.04 1.43 22.14
CA LEU A 342 -11.99 0.63 21.37
C LEU A 342 -13.15 1.46 20.84
N VAL A 343 -13.77 2.34 21.64
CA VAL A 343 -14.87 3.19 21.15
C VAL A 343 -14.39 4.10 20.02
N ASN A 344 -13.21 4.70 20.16
CA ASN A 344 -12.62 5.55 19.13
C ASN A 344 -12.28 4.79 17.84
N HIS A 345 -11.90 3.53 17.93
CA HIS A 345 -11.64 2.66 16.77
C HIS A 345 -12.94 2.14 16.12
N LEU A 346 -13.91 1.72 16.93
CA LEU A 346 -15.14 1.09 16.47
C LEU A 346 -16.01 2.01 15.62
N ALA A 347 -16.05 3.31 15.92
CA ALA A 347 -16.84 4.26 15.14
C ALA A 347 -16.43 4.26 13.64
N PRO A 348 -15.19 4.62 13.28
CA PRO A 348 -14.76 4.57 11.88
C PRO A 348 -14.70 3.13 11.34
N ALA A 349 -14.34 2.12 12.14
CA ALA A 349 -14.27 0.73 11.70
C ALA A 349 -15.64 0.20 11.25
N LEU A 350 -16.71 0.45 12.02
CA LEU A 350 -18.07 0.03 11.66
C LEU A 350 -18.59 0.75 10.42
N HIS A 351 -18.25 2.02 10.22
CA HIS A 351 -18.56 2.71 8.97
C HIS A 351 -17.86 2.05 7.79
N ARG A 352 -16.55 1.76 7.90
CA ARG A 352 -15.79 1.06 6.85
C ARG A 352 -16.41 -0.29 6.52
N LEU A 353 -16.80 -1.08 7.52
CA LEU A 353 -17.44 -2.38 7.33
C LEU A 353 -18.81 -2.26 6.65
N LYS A 354 -19.71 -1.43 7.18
CA LYS A 354 -21.06 -1.23 6.63
C LYS A 354 -21.04 -0.73 5.18
N LEU A 355 -20.06 0.11 4.84
CA LEU A 355 -19.86 0.65 3.49
C LEU A 355 -19.00 -0.25 2.58
N HIS A 356 -18.56 -1.40 3.09
CA HIS A 356 -17.71 -2.38 2.41
C HIS A 356 -16.44 -1.73 1.82
N MET A 357 -15.86 -0.82 2.61
CA MET A 357 -14.58 -0.19 2.32
C MET A 357 -13.46 -1.21 2.54
N ASP A 358 -12.37 -1.04 1.81
CA ASP A 358 -11.17 -1.83 2.05
C ASP A 358 -10.57 -1.43 3.40
N ILE A 359 -10.17 -2.42 4.19
CA ILE A 359 -9.53 -2.19 5.48
C ILE A 359 -8.22 -2.93 5.47
N ARG A 360 -7.15 -2.21 5.76
CA ARG A 360 -5.80 -2.76 5.77
C ARG A 360 -5.12 -2.47 7.08
N ASN A 361 -4.52 -3.49 7.67
CA ASN A 361 -3.63 -3.36 8.80
C ASN A 361 -2.20 -3.71 8.36
N PRO A 362 -1.26 -2.74 8.32
CA PRO A 362 0.11 -3.00 7.88
C PRO A 362 0.84 -4.00 8.79
N LEU A 363 0.35 -4.21 10.01
CA LEU A 363 0.91 -5.13 10.99
C LEU A 363 0.20 -6.50 10.98
N LEU A 364 -0.74 -6.78 10.06
CA LEU A 364 -1.48 -8.05 10.07
C LEU A 364 -0.55 -9.26 10.02
N ALA A 365 0.37 -9.32 9.04
CA ALA A 365 1.29 -10.45 8.90
C ALA A 365 2.17 -10.63 10.15
N GLN A 366 2.66 -9.53 10.72
CA GLN A 366 3.44 -9.55 11.96
C GLN A 366 2.59 -10.06 13.14
N MET A 367 1.34 -9.59 13.26
CA MET A 367 0.42 -10.03 14.31
C MET A 367 0.07 -11.51 14.20
N GLU A 368 -0.07 -12.04 12.99
CA GLU A 368 -0.32 -13.47 12.76
C GLU A 368 0.88 -14.35 13.10
N GLU A 369 2.10 -13.88 12.82
CA GLU A 369 3.34 -14.64 13.07
C GLU A 369 3.81 -14.52 14.53
N GLU A 370 3.83 -13.31 15.09
CA GLU A 370 4.43 -13.02 16.39
C GLU A 370 3.41 -13.05 17.54
N HIS A 371 2.13 -12.81 17.27
CA HIS A 371 1.07 -12.67 18.28
C HIS A 371 -0.22 -13.46 17.98
N PRO A 372 -0.14 -14.76 17.60
CA PRO A 372 -1.31 -15.55 17.23
C PRO A 372 -2.34 -15.67 18.37
N GLU A 373 -1.89 -15.67 19.63
CA GLU A 373 -2.79 -15.71 20.79
C GLU A 373 -3.65 -14.45 20.94
N LEU A 374 -3.10 -13.27 20.61
CA LEU A 374 -3.86 -12.01 20.64
C LEU A 374 -4.90 -12.00 19.52
N MET A 375 -4.53 -12.50 18.34
CA MET A 375 -5.45 -12.67 17.21
C MET A 375 -6.61 -13.60 17.59
N GLU A 376 -6.36 -14.72 18.25
CA GLU A 376 -7.42 -15.62 18.73
C GLU A 376 -8.34 -14.95 19.76
N ILE A 377 -7.78 -14.18 20.71
CA ILE A 377 -8.58 -13.45 21.70
C ILE A 377 -9.48 -12.42 21.00
N ALA A 378 -8.93 -11.67 20.03
CA ALA A 378 -9.68 -10.68 19.27
C ALA A 378 -10.81 -11.32 18.46
N ARG A 379 -10.54 -12.40 17.71
CA ARG A 379 -11.59 -13.16 16.97
C ARG A 379 -12.69 -13.64 17.91
N HIS A 380 -12.34 -14.10 19.11
CA HIS A 380 -13.32 -14.50 20.11
C HIS A 380 -14.17 -13.31 20.61
N ALA A 381 -13.64 -12.10 20.62
CA ALA A 381 -14.27 -10.94 21.24
C ALA A 381 -15.26 -10.17 20.33
N ILE A 382 -15.14 -10.28 19.01
CA ILE A 382 -15.85 -9.45 18.01
C ILE A 382 -17.29 -9.84 17.56
N PRO A 383 -17.95 -10.93 17.95
CA PRO A 383 -19.27 -11.28 17.41
C PRO A 383 -20.39 -10.23 17.51
N MET A 384 -20.39 -9.36 18.52
CA MET A 384 -21.35 -8.24 18.56
C MET A 384 -21.03 -7.16 17.50
N MET A 385 -19.74 -6.99 17.17
CA MET A 385 -19.29 -6.11 16.09
C MET A 385 -19.67 -6.70 14.72
N GLU A 386 -19.55 -8.02 14.53
CA GLU A 386 -20.01 -8.71 13.31
C GLU A 386 -21.52 -8.56 13.11
N GLU A 387 -22.31 -8.73 14.18
CA GLU A 387 -23.77 -8.54 14.16
C GLU A 387 -24.13 -7.10 13.77
N GLU A 388 -23.44 -6.11 14.35
CA GLU A 388 -23.67 -4.70 14.03
C GLU A 388 -23.24 -4.34 12.60
N ALA A 389 -22.16 -4.94 12.11
CA ALA A 389 -21.66 -4.72 10.75
C ALA A 389 -22.50 -5.44 9.68
N GLY A 390 -23.21 -6.51 10.04
CA GLY A 390 -23.95 -7.36 9.11
C GLY A 390 -23.06 -8.22 8.20
N MET A 391 -21.78 -8.34 8.53
CA MET A 391 -20.78 -9.11 7.78
C MET A 391 -19.68 -9.65 8.70
N PRO A 392 -18.96 -10.72 8.30
CA PRO A 392 -17.75 -11.14 8.99
C PRO A 392 -16.73 -10.00 9.03
N VAL A 393 -16.09 -9.81 10.18
CA VAL A 393 -15.04 -8.80 10.33
C VAL A 393 -13.75 -9.37 9.71
N PRO A 394 -13.09 -8.65 8.79
CA PRO A 394 -11.87 -9.09 8.14
C PRO A 394 -10.69 -9.15 9.11
N ASP A 395 -9.69 -9.97 8.78
CA ASP A 395 -8.52 -10.21 9.62
C ASP A 395 -7.73 -8.93 9.93
N ASP A 396 -7.71 -7.97 9.00
CA ASP A 396 -7.14 -6.64 9.23
C ASP A 396 -7.78 -5.89 10.40
N GLU A 397 -9.12 -5.93 10.54
CA GLU A 397 -9.82 -5.33 11.68
C GLU A 397 -9.64 -6.15 12.95
N VAL A 398 -9.61 -7.49 12.84
CA VAL A 398 -9.26 -8.36 13.96
C VAL A 398 -7.89 -7.99 14.53
N ALA A 399 -6.90 -7.72 13.68
CA ALA A 399 -5.57 -7.30 14.09
C ALA A 399 -5.58 -5.95 14.81
N TYR A 400 -6.39 -4.98 14.39
CA TYR A 400 -6.53 -3.71 15.13
C TYR A 400 -7.13 -3.92 16.52
N ILE A 401 -8.16 -4.76 16.64
CA ILE A 401 -8.74 -5.13 17.94
C ILE A 401 -7.71 -5.86 18.81
N ALA A 402 -6.92 -6.76 18.22
CA ALA A 402 -5.86 -7.49 18.90
C ALA A 402 -4.77 -6.55 19.45
N ILE A 403 -4.38 -5.51 18.69
CA ILE A 403 -3.43 -4.48 19.15
C ILE A 403 -3.97 -3.74 20.39
N HIS A 404 -5.23 -3.30 20.37
CA HIS A 404 -5.84 -2.66 21.53
C HIS A 404 -5.87 -3.57 22.77
N ILE A 405 -6.23 -4.84 22.59
CA ILE A 405 -6.25 -5.83 23.66
C ILE A 405 -4.83 -6.09 24.18
N GLY A 406 -3.84 -6.26 23.29
CA GLY A 406 -2.44 -6.49 23.65
C GLY A 406 -1.84 -5.37 24.48
N ALA A 407 -2.12 -4.11 24.12
CA ALA A 407 -1.71 -2.95 24.91
C ALA A 407 -2.29 -3.01 26.33
N ALA A 408 -3.59 -3.30 26.46
CA ALA A 408 -4.25 -3.39 27.75
C ALA A 408 -3.80 -4.59 28.60
N LEU A 409 -3.46 -5.73 27.97
CA LEU A 409 -2.88 -6.89 28.65
C LEU A 409 -1.48 -6.58 29.20
N THR A 410 -0.68 -5.82 28.45
CA THR A 410 0.64 -5.37 28.88
C THR A 410 0.55 -4.45 30.10
N GLU A 411 -0.44 -3.54 30.13
CA GLU A 411 -0.74 -2.69 31.29
C GLU A 411 -1.27 -3.50 32.50
N ALA A 412 -2.09 -4.53 32.26
CA ALA A 412 -2.71 -5.34 33.31
C ALA A 412 -1.74 -6.35 33.95
N GLY A 413 -0.75 -6.84 33.21
CA GLY A 413 0.25 -7.82 33.65
C GLY A 413 1.39 -7.24 34.49
N GLY A 414 1.11 -6.16 35.23
CA GLY A 414 2.10 -5.31 35.89
C GLY A 414 3.14 -6.06 36.72
N ASP A 415 4.33 -6.26 36.14
CA ASP A 415 5.61 -6.38 36.88
C ASP A 415 6.84 -6.14 35.99
N ARG A 416 6.79 -5.16 35.08
CA ARG A 416 8.00 -4.65 34.40
C ARG A 416 8.42 -3.33 35.02
N PRO A 417 9.71 -3.14 35.37
CA PRO A 417 10.18 -1.89 35.95
C PRO A 417 9.89 -0.74 35.00
N ALA A 418 9.21 0.30 35.51
CA ALA A 418 8.89 1.49 34.74
C ALA A 418 10.17 2.25 34.36
N ALA A 419 10.70 1.97 33.18
CA ALA A 419 11.73 2.80 32.57
C ALA A 419 11.06 4.13 32.16
N ARG A 420 11.51 5.24 32.73
CA ARG A 420 11.07 6.57 32.29
C ARG A 420 11.82 6.92 31.02
N VAL A 421 11.18 6.71 29.88
CA VAL A 421 11.71 7.04 28.56
C VAL A 421 11.06 8.35 28.09
N LEU A 422 11.89 9.31 27.67
CA LEU A 422 11.43 10.52 26.98
C LEU A 422 11.60 10.28 25.48
N VAL A 423 10.48 10.22 24.76
CA VAL A 423 10.47 10.13 23.30
C VAL A 423 10.35 11.55 22.74
N ALA A 424 11.36 11.98 21.99
CA ALA A 424 11.36 13.26 21.28
C ALA A 424 11.21 12.97 19.78
N CYS A 425 10.05 13.28 19.22
CA CYS A 425 9.74 13.11 17.80
C CYS A 425 9.53 14.50 17.15
N PRO A 426 10.17 14.81 16.02
CA PRO A 426 9.94 16.08 15.33
C PRO A 426 8.53 16.19 14.69
N THR A 427 7.77 15.09 14.57
CA THR A 427 6.47 15.02 13.86
C THR A 427 5.22 15.11 14.74
N GLY A 428 5.36 15.44 16.03
CA GLY A 428 4.24 15.81 16.91
C GLY A 428 3.71 14.71 17.85
N LEU A 429 2.67 15.07 18.63
CA LEU A 429 2.19 14.28 19.78
C LEU A 429 1.49 12.96 19.41
N GLY A 430 1.01 12.81 18.17
CA GLY A 430 0.28 11.63 17.70
C GLY A 430 1.18 10.40 17.52
N THR A 431 2.34 10.57 16.88
CA THR A 431 3.38 9.54 16.72
C THR A 431 4.15 9.29 18.01
N SER A 432 4.20 10.27 18.92
CA SER A 432 4.88 10.17 20.22
C SER A 432 4.17 9.26 21.25
N ARG A 433 2.93 8.84 20.96
CA ARG A 433 2.09 8.00 21.86
C ARG A 433 2.01 6.53 21.42
N LEU A 434 2.51 6.21 20.23
CA LEU A 434 2.78 4.85 19.76
C LEU A 434 4.15 4.43 20.29
#